data_AF-A0A1I8J4J4-F1
#
_entry.id   AF-A0A1I8J4J4-F1
#
_cell.length_a   1.000
_cell.length_b   1.000
_cell.length_c   1.000
_cell.angle_alpha   90.00
_cell.angle_beta   90.00
_cell.angle_gamma   90.00
#
_symmetry.space_group_name_H-M   'P 1'
#
loop_
_entity.id
_entity.type
_entity.pdbx_description
1 polymer ?
#
loop_
_entity_poly.entity_id
_entity_poly.type
_entity_poly.pdbx_seq_one_letter_code
_entity_poly.pdbx_strand_id
1 'polypeptide(L)'
;PGNCNTMVYRGRTTERLTSSKILARARHCKSRHCEAHLVCDGSHSPAFAKSSAVGFCSVLQWRSQQGLQCTFAGQKLLANRPQLKLSCSAPTILKLQSMATTRVSGRRVPWCGNTRLLSPVTAQEFQFLSSHRSNRDLLVYSAFYDPRLAPRKPIIRSTGIARNVGMSGLMCQLWYRRWSQVMVTMQAHVERLPEGDSRRYQAVLITCSTSSKVEEIPSAVSFAWSHCAQPAGFLPVRVLPSTPVRNGQFAVCMSPLHSSYDNVDEAVQTLELNRLFGANRFFVYSFASSKRVASLLASKHYAKDVTVLPFQPPVNVDRWPQPSNYTVEVKHFAQMAMLQDCVMRASAKYEFAVFTDMNEVVVPRSKGLSNWRDLVRARMSDNKTAGLSLQHADFWLEWPADSE
;
A
#
# COMPACT_ATOMS: atom_id res chain seq x y z
N PRO A 1 -15.87 -18.92 -35.03
CA PRO A 1 -15.09 -20.08 -35.53
C PRO A 1 -13.86 -20.34 -34.63
N GLY A 2 -13.86 -21.46 -33.91
CA GLY A 2 -12.77 -21.88 -33.03
C GLY A 2 -13.31 -22.62 -31.79
N ASN A 3 -13.20 -23.95 -31.79
CA ASN A 3 -13.71 -24.87 -30.77
C ASN A 3 -12.89 -24.81 -29.46
N CYS A 4 -13.55 -24.80 -28.30
CA CYS A 4 -12.95 -25.17 -27.01
C CYS A 4 -13.34 -26.61 -26.67
N ASN A 5 -12.38 -27.54 -26.73
CA ASN A 5 -12.54 -28.89 -26.19
C ASN A 5 -12.67 -28.82 -24.67
N THR A 6 -13.67 -29.53 -24.14
CA THR A 6 -13.93 -29.67 -22.70
C THR A 6 -13.42 -31.04 -22.27
N MET A 7 -12.35 -31.14 -21.48
CA MET A 7 -12.01 -32.37 -20.77
C MET A 7 -12.71 -32.37 -19.40
N VAL A 8 -13.56 -33.38 -19.17
CA VAL A 8 -14.22 -33.65 -17.89
C VAL A 8 -13.51 -34.83 -17.24
N TYR A 9 -12.80 -34.61 -16.14
CA TYR A 9 -12.38 -35.70 -15.25
C TYR A 9 -13.51 -36.01 -14.27
N ARG A 10 -14.03 -37.24 -14.29
CA ARG A 10 -14.98 -37.78 -13.30
C ARG A 10 -14.21 -38.72 -12.36
N GLY A 11 -13.96 -38.28 -11.14
CA GLY A 11 -13.56 -39.14 -10.02
C GLY A 11 -14.72 -39.24 -9.04
N ARG A 12 -15.23 -40.45 -8.80
CA ARG A 12 -16.15 -40.77 -7.71
C ARG A 12 -15.34 -40.96 -6.43
N THR A 13 -15.77 -40.31 -5.34
CA THR A 13 -15.83 -40.90 -3.99
C THR A 13 -16.67 -39.99 -3.09
N THR A 14 -17.71 -40.60 -2.54
CA THR A 14 -18.25 -40.50 -1.17
C THR A 14 -17.84 -39.31 -0.30
N GLU A 15 -18.88 -38.67 0.25
CA GLU A 15 -18.93 -37.49 1.09
C GLU A 15 -17.94 -37.46 2.27
N ARG A 16 -17.25 -36.31 2.43
CA ARG A 16 -17.22 -35.52 3.67
C ARG A 16 -16.86 -34.06 3.33
N LEU A 17 -17.85 -33.18 3.54
CA LEU A 17 -17.88 -31.71 3.61
C LEU A 17 -16.81 -30.91 2.82
N THR A 18 -17.26 -30.23 1.76
CA THR A 18 -16.43 -29.39 0.88
C THR A 18 -16.89 -27.94 0.83
N SER A 19 -15.89 -27.06 0.85
CA SER A 19 -15.77 -25.75 0.17
C SER A 19 -16.89 -25.33 -0.79
N SER A 20 -17.40 -24.11 -0.64
CA SER A 20 -18.14 -23.40 -1.68
C SER A 20 -17.20 -22.90 -2.79
N LYS A 21 -17.26 -23.53 -3.97
CA LYS A 21 -16.63 -23.02 -5.20
C LYS A 21 -17.60 -22.10 -5.93
N ILE A 22 -17.18 -20.87 -6.24
CA ILE A 22 -17.91 -20.00 -7.16
C ILE A 22 -17.45 -20.34 -8.59
N LEU A 23 -18.37 -20.85 -9.40
CA LEU A 23 -18.15 -21.17 -10.81
C LEU A 23 -19.05 -20.28 -11.67
N ALA A 24 -18.47 -19.27 -12.31
CA ALA A 24 -19.17 -18.48 -13.32
C ALA A 24 -19.11 -19.22 -14.67
N ARG A 25 -20.28 -19.55 -15.25
CA ARG A 25 -20.39 -20.12 -16.60
C ARG A 25 -21.08 -19.12 -17.51
N ALA A 26 -20.39 -18.66 -18.56
CA ALA A 26 -21.02 -17.95 -19.66
C ALA A 26 -21.73 -18.96 -20.58
N ARG A 27 -23.05 -18.80 -20.76
CA ARG A 27 -23.80 -19.55 -21.78
C ARG A 27 -24.44 -18.54 -22.73
N HIS A 28 -23.87 -18.44 -23.93
CA HIS A 28 -24.31 -17.65 -25.09
C HIS A 28 -24.03 -16.14 -25.09
N CYS A 29 -23.33 -15.68 -26.14
CA CYS A 29 -23.33 -14.28 -26.57
C CYS A 29 -23.86 -14.23 -28.01
N LYS A 30 -24.91 -13.44 -28.25
CA LYS A 30 -25.27 -12.95 -29.59
C LYS A 30 -25.04 -11.45 -29.62
N SER A 31 -24.69 -10.95 -30.81
CA SER A 31 -24.13 -9.62 -31.06
C SER A 31 -24.74 -8.50 -30.20
N ARG A 32 -23.86 -7.85 -29.44
CA ARG A 32 -24.02 -6.63 -28.63
C ARG A 32 -24.62 -6.74 -27.22
N HIS A 33 -25.18 -7.86 -26.77
CA HIS A 33 -25.59 -8.04 -25.35
C HIS A 33 -25.13 -9.41 -24.82
N CYS A 34 -24.51 -9.44 -23.63
CA CYS A 34 -24.24 -10.69 -22.90
C CYS A 34 -24.89 -10.60 -21.51
N GLU A 35 -25.69 -11.60 -21.16
CA GLU A 35 -26.25 -11.77 -19.80
C GLU A 35 -25.41 -12.79 -19.03
N ALA A 36 -25.18 -12.53 -17.74
CA ALA A 36 -24.53 -13.45 -16.82
C ALA A 36 -25.46 -13.73 -15.65
N HIS A 37 -25.78 -15.00 -15.41
CA HIS A 37 -26.52 -15.44 -14.23
C HIS A 37 -25.56 -16.00 -13.19
N LEU A 38 -25.56 -15.41 -12.00
CA LEU A 38 -24.96 -15.98 -10.79
C LEU A 38 -25.99 -16.91 -10.15
N VAL A 39 -25.64 -18.19 -9.99
CA VAL A 39 -26.43 -19.14 -9.20
C VAL A 39 -25.67 -19.39 -7.91
N CYS A 40 -26.22 -18.95 -6.79
CA CYS A 40 -25.75 -19.29 -5.46
C CYS A 40 -26.66 -20.41 -4.93
N ASP A 41 -26.10 -21.60 -4.70
CA ASP A 41 -26.85 -22.69 -4.09
C ASP A 41 -26.66 -22.63 -2.57
N GLY A 42 -27.76 -22.59 -1.81
CA GLY A 42 -27.76 -22.39 -0.37
C GLY A 42 -28.64 -23.42 0.32
N SER A 43 -28.03 -24.34 1.06
CA SER A 43 -28.75 -25.20 2.02
C SER A 43 -28.79 -24.50 3.38
N HIS A 44 -29.98 -24.06 3.78
CA HIS A 44 -30.27 -23.53 5.13
C HIS A 44 -30.36 -24.67 6.15
N SER A 45 -29.77 -24.48 7.33
CA SER A 45 -30.23 -25.10 8.59
C SER A 45 -30.13 -24.08 9.74
N PRO A 46 -31.11 -23.99 10.67
CA PRO A 46 -31.22 -22.87 11.60
C PRO A 46 -30.76 -23.27 13.01
N ALA A 47 -29.63 -22.75 13.49
CA ALA A 47 -29.38 -22.61 14.92
C ALA A 47 -28.25 -21.61 15.18
N PHE A 48 -28.51 -20.69 16.12
CA PHE A 48 -27.61 -19.73 16.76
C PHE A 48 -27.24 -18.43 16.02
N ALA A 49 -27.84 -17.37 16.57
CA ALA A 49 -27.58 -15.97 16.31
C ALA A 49 -26.44 -15.42 17.20
N LYS A 50 -25.85 -14.31 16.73
CA LYS A 50 -24.84 -13.41 17.34
C LYS A 50 -23.37 -13.77 17.08
N SER A 51 -22.83 -13.28 15.96
CA SER A 51 -21.62 -12.44 15.92
C SER A 51 -21.38 -11.91 14.49
N SER A 52 -20.82 -10.71 14.41
CA SER A 52 -20.71 -9.88 13.20
C SER A 52 -19.57 -10.35 12.29
N ALA A 53 -19.83 -11.27 11.36
CA ALA A 53 -18.88 -11.59 10.29
C ALA A 53 -19.09 -10.64 9.09
N VAL A 54 -18.17 -9.70 8.87
CA VAL A 54 -18.14 -8.85 7.67
C VAL A 54 -17.17 -9.47 6.67
N GLY A 55 -17.68 -10.23 5.71
CA GLY A 55 -16.92 -10.73 4.57
C GLY A 55 -16.84 -9.69 3.44
N PHE A 56 -15.64 -9.31 3.02
CA PHE A 56 -15.43 -8.40 1.88
C PHE A 56 -15.44 -9.17 0.55
N CYS A 57 -16.39 -8.86 -0.34
CA CYS A 57 -16.33 -9.21 -1.76
C CYS A 57 -15.51 -8.14 -2.51
N SER A 58 -14.39 -8.52 -3.12
CA SER A 58 -13.59 -7.63 -3.96
C SER A 58 -14.16 -7.55 -5.38
N VAL A 59 -14.32 -6.34 -5.91
CA VAL A 59 -14.80 -6.07 -7.27
C VAL A 59 -13.70 -6.39 -8.29
N LEU A 60 -13.96 -7.33 -9.20
CA LEU A 60 -13.11 -7.65 -10.35
C LEU A 60 -13.29 -6.59 -11.45
N GLN A 61 -12.25 -5.79 -11.70
CA GLN A 61 -12.20 -4.91 -12.87
C GLN A 61 -11.53 -5.65 -14.03
N TRP A 62 -12.27 -5.85 -15.12
CA TRP A 62 -11.76 -6.45 -16.36
C TRP A 62 -11.44 -5.36 -17.38
N ARG A 63 -10.26 -5.39 -18.00
CA ARG A 63 -9.88 -4.53 -19.13
C ARG A 63 -9.87 -5.39 -20.40
N SER A 64 -10.80 -5.15 -21.34
CA SER A 64 -10.71 -5.74 -22.67
C SER A 64 -9.76 -4.92 -23.56
N GLN A 65 -9.12 -5.57 -24.53
CA GLN A 65 -8.12 -4.96 -25.42
C GLN A 65 -8.67 -3.90 -26.41
N GLN A 66 -9.93 -3.45 -26.29
CA GLN A 66 -10.57 -2.58 -27.30
C GLN A 66 -11.30 -1.34 -26.74
N GLY A 67 -10.84 -0.76 -25.63
CA GLY A 67 -11.14 0.65 -25.33
C GLY A 67 -12.60 1.03 -25.01
N LEU A 68 -13.47 0.07 -24.68
CA LEU A 68 -14.82 0.35 -24.15
C LEU A 68 -14.75 0.58 -22.63
N GLN A 69 -15.35 1.67 -22.15
CA GLN A 69 -15.61 1.90 -20.73
C GLN A 69 -17.04 1.42 -20.40
N CYS A 70 -17.17 0.51 -19.44
CA CYS A 70 -18.45 0.12 -18.87
C CYS A 70 -18.47 0.49 -17.37
N THR A 71 -19.58 1.07 -16.91
CA THR A 71 -19.77 1.50 -15.51
C THR A 71 -20.93 0.74 -14.89
N PHE A 72 -20.76 0.28 -13.65
CA PHE A 72 -21.85 -0.28 -12.84
C PHE A 72 -22.58 0.86 -12.12
N ALA A 73 -23.91 0.92 -12.27
CA ALA A 73 -24.76 1.79 -11.45
C ALA A 73 -25.54 0.89 -10.47
N GLY A 74 -25.26 0.99 -9.18
CA GLY A 74 -26.05 0.35 -8.14
C GLY A 74 -27.22 1.25 -7.74
N GLN A 75 -28.46 0.78 -7.90
CA GLN A 75 -29.62 1.35 -7.23
C GLN A 75 -29.92 0.53 -5.97
N LYS A 76 -30.18 1.21 -4.83
CA LYS A 76 -30.73 0.58 -3.63
C LYS A 76 -32.15 0.09 -3.94
N LEU A 77 -32.37 -1.22 -3.87
CA LEU A 77 -33.70 -1.80 -3.77
C LEU A 77 -33.75 -2.72 -2.54
N LEU A 78 -34.75 -2.48 -1.69
CA LEU A 78 -35.10 -3.32 -0.56
C LEU A 78 -35.73 -4.62 -1.06
N ALA A 79 -35.36 -5.73 -0.40
CA ALA A 79 -35.87 -7.10 -0.54
C ALA A 79 -35.36 -7.96 -1.73
N ASN A 80 -34.70 -9.05 -1.35
CA ASN A 80 -34.39 -10.31 -2.06
C ASN A 80 -34.27 -10.31 -3.60
N ARG A 81 -33.00 -10.44 -4.04
CA ARG A 81 -32.43 -10.61 -5.40
C ARG A 81 -31.87 -9.32 -6.03
N PRO A 82 -30.55 -9.09 -6.00
CA PRO A 82 -29.94 -8.01 -6.76
C PRO A 82 -29.86 -8.39 -8.26
N GLN A 83 -30.50 -7.61 -9.13
CA GLN A 83 -30.18 -7.59 -10.56
C GLN A 83 -29.19 -6.46 -10.85
N LEU A 84 -28.03 -6.82 -11.40
CA LEU A 84 -27.04 -5.86 -11.92
C LEU A 84 -27.27 -5.68 -13.42
N LYS A 85 -27.70 -4.48 -13.85
CA LYS A 85 -27.74 -4.11 -15.28
C LYS A 85 -26.41 -3.50 -15.69
N LEU A 86 -25.78 -4.07 -16.72
CA LEU A 86 -24.63 -3.47 -17.41
C LEU A 86 -25.13 -2.54 -18.51
N SER A 87 -24.63 -1.30 -18.54
CA SER A 87 -24.77 -0.40 -19.69
C SER A 87 -23.39 -0.07 -20.23
N CYS A 88 -23.19 -0.25 -21.53
CA CYS A 88 -21.95 0.10 -22.23
C CYS A 88 -22.31 0.99 -23.43
N SER A 89 -21.73 2.19 -23.51
CA SER A 89 -21.86 3.11 -24.64
C SER A 89 -20.51 3.34 -25.32
N ALA A 90 -20.52 3.56 -26.64
CA ALA A 90 -19.33 3.93 -27.40
C ALA A 90 -19.03 5.43 -27.19
N PRO A 91 -17.76 5.85 -27.10
CA PRO A 91 -17.43 7.26 -26.95
C PRO A 91 -17.72 8.02 -28.27
N THR A 92 -18.51 9.09 -28.17
CA THR A 92 -18.72 10.05 -29.26
C THR A 92 -17.43 10.84 -29.48
N ILE A 93 -16.90 10.81 -30.71
CA ILE A 93 -15.73 11.58 -31.12
C ILE A 93 -16.12 13.06 -31.20
N LEU A 94 -15.77 13.84 -30.17
CA LEU A 94 -15.76 15.29 -30.23
C LEU A 94 -14.41 15.74 -30.82
N LYS A 95 -14.46 16.41 -31.98
CA LYS A 95 -13.32 17.11 -32.58
C LYS A 95 -12.81 18.16 -31.59
N LEU A 96 -11.66 17.92 -30.97
CA LEU A 96 -10.92 18.95 -30.23
C LEU A 96 -10.29 19.92 -31.24
N GLN A 97 -10.86 21.12 -31.32
CA GLN A 97 -10.15 22.30 -31.82
C GLN A 97 -8.90 22.53 -30.96
N SER A 98 -7.83 22.99 -31.60
CA SER A 98 -6.50 23.18 -31.01
C SER A 98 -6.56 24.05 -29.76
N MET A 99 -6.43 23.43 -28.59
CA MET A 99 -6.03 24.14 -27.38
C MET A 99 -4.51 24.11 -27.28
N ALA A 100 -3.93 25.30 -27.25
CA ALA A 100 -2.52 25.55 -27.09
C ALA A 100 -1.92 24.69 -25.98
N THR A 101 -0.80 24.05 -26.29
CA THR A 101 0.05 23.32 -25.36
C THR A 101 0.60 24.26 -24.30
N THR A 102 -0.09 24.40 -23.17
CA THR A 102 0.51 24.98 -21.96
C THR A 102 1.55 23.99 -21.43
N ARG A 103 2.81 24.24 -21.81
CA ARG A 103 3.99 23.71 -21.12
C ARG A 103 3.89 24.09 -19.63
N VAL A 104 3.48 23.17 -18.77
CA VAL A 104 3.81 23.27 -17.35
C VAL A 104 5.29 22.91 -17.22
N SER A 105 6.10 23.92 -17.50
CA SER A 105 7.52 23.98 -17.14
C SER A 105 7.59 24.22 -15.64
N GLY A 106 8.42 23.46 -14.91
CA GLY A 106 8.73 23.80 -13.53
C GLY A 106 9.24 25.24 -13.51
N ARG A 107 8.55 26.16 -12.82
CA ARG A 107 9.07 27.51 -12.65
C ARG A 107 10.25 27.43 -11.69
N ARG A 108 11.45 27.75 -12.18
CA ARG A 108 12.53 28.21 -11.31
C ARG A 108 12.06 29.56 -10.79
N VAL A 109 11.67 29.61 -9.52
CA VAL A 109 11.23 30.86 -8.90
C VAL A 109 12.50 31.54 -8.37
N PRO A 110 12.84 32.76 -8.83
CA PRO A 110 13.83 33.58 -8.13
C PRO A 110 13.41 33.65 -6.66
N TRP A 111 14.34 33.36 -5.75
CA TRP A 111 14.11 33.16 -4.33
C TRP A 111 12.95 34.01 -3.77
N CYS A 112 11.97 33.34 -3.16
CA CYS A 112 10.85 34.01 -2.52
C CYS A 112 11.39 34.84 -1.33
N GLY A 113 11.31 36.18 -1.43
CA GLY A 113 11.98 37.16 -0.58
C GLY A 113 11.90 36.99 0.95
N ASN A 114 10.93 36.20 1.43
CA ASN A 114 10.63 36.00 2.86
C ASN A 114 10.82 34.56 3.34
N THR A 115 11.32 33.66 2.49
CA THR A 115 11.46 32.24 2.84
C THR A 115 12.83 32.00 3.45
N ARG A 116 12.90 31.84 4.79
CA ARG A 116 14.17 31.52 5.46
C ARG A 116 14.70 30.19 4.92
N LEU A 117 15.92 30.24 4.39
CA LEU A 117 16.70 29.07 4.01
C LEU A 117 17.11 28.32 5.28
N LEU A 118 16.22 27.46 5.77
CA LEU A 118 16.66 26.40 6.67
C LEU A 118 17.43 25.42 5.79
N SER A 119 18.73 25.29 6.06
CA SER A 119 19.58 24.34 5.36
C SER A 119 18.95 22.94 5.45
N PRO A 120 18.85 22.17 4.35
CA PRO A 120 18.38 20.78 4.39
C PRO A 120 19.29 19.87 5.24
N VAL A 121 20.39 20.38 5.80
CA VAL A 121 21.22 19.70 6.81
C VAL A 121 20.45 19.38 8.10
N THR A 122 19.34 20.08 8.38
CA THR A 122 18.39 19.75 9.48
C THR A 122 17.23 18.87 9.03
N ALA A 123 17.32 18.16 7.90
CA ALA A 123 16.30 17.20 7.48
C ALA A 123 16.04 16.19 8.61
N GLN A 124 14.79 16.18 9.09
CA GLN A 124 14.37 15.36 10.21
C GLN A 124 13.99 13.98 9.69
N GLU A 125 14.85 12.99 9.92
CA GLU A 125 14.55 11.61 9.58
C GLU A 125 13.68 10.93 10.64
N PHE A 126 12.89 9.95 10.22
CA PHE A 126 12.16 9.02 11.11
C PHE A 126 11.09 9.67 12.00
N GLN A 127 10.51 10.78 11.56
CA GLN A 127 9.37 11.40 12.23
C GLN A 127 8.39 12.03 11.25
N PHE A 128 7.13 12.14 11.67
CA PHE A 128 6.11 12.82 10.88
C PHE A 128 6.28 14.34 10.95
N LEU A 129 6.34 14.96 9.78
CA LEU A 129 6.49 16.41 9.62
C LEU A 129 5.20 17.02 9.10
N SER A 130 4.75 18.10 9.75
CA SER A 130 3.64 18.88 9.21
C SER A 130 4.07 19.63 7.95
N SER A 131 3.19 19.67 6.95
CA SER A 131 3.34 20.54 5.78
C SER A 131 3.04 22.02 6.10
N HIS A 132 2.33 22.29 7.20
CA HIS A 132 1.94 23.65 7.60
C HIS A 132 2.17 23.89 9.10
N ARG A 133 2.50 25.13 9.49
CA ARG A 133 2.86 25.47 10.88
C ARG A 133 1.68 25.39 11.84
N SER A 134 0.50 25.84 11.40
CA SER A 134 -0.69 25.92 12.24
C SER A 134 -1.70 24.80 12.01
N ASN A 135 -1.58 24.04 10.91
CA ASN A 135 -2.58 23.07 10.51
C ASN A 135 -1.93 21.72 10.24
N ARG A 136 -2.46 20.67 10.87
CA ARG A 136 -2.06 19.27 10.67
C ARG A 136 -2.89 18.61 9.56
N ASP A 137 -3.10 19.28 8.42
CA ASP A 137 -3.87 18.68 7.32
C ASP A 137 -3.09 17.60 6.59
N LEU A 138 -1.77 17.74 6.55
CA LEU A 138 -0.87 16.78 5.95
C LEU A 138 0.38 16.63 6.80
N LEU A 139 0.67 15.39 7.18
CA LEU A 139 1.81 14.95 7.96
C LEU A 139 2.60 13.94 7.11
N VAL A 140 3.81 14.29 6.68
CA VAL A 140 4.65 13.47 5.80
C VAL A 140 5.77 12.77 6.56
N TYR A 141 6.15 11.57 6.16
CA TYR A 141 7.11 10.73 6.89
C TYR A 141 8.42 10.50 6.14
N SER A 142 8.36 10.21 4.85
CA SER A 142 9.56 9.93 4.05
C SER A 142 9.36 10.27 2.57
N ALA A 143 10.49 10.45 1.87
CA ALA A 143 10.54 10.82 0.47
C ALA A 143 11.64 10.05 -0.30
N PHE A 144 11.32 9.64 -1.51
CA PHE A 144 12.18 8.85 -2.38
C PHE A 144 12.17 9.40 -3.80
N TYR A 145 13.33 9.44 -4.44
CA TYR A 145 13.46 9.66 -5.87
C TYR A 145 13.44 8.32 -6.59
N ASP A 146 12.44 8.10 -7.44
CA ASP A 146 12.28 6.86 -8.21
C ASP A 146 12.61 7.08 -9.70
N PRO A 147 13.85 6.73 -10.14
CA PRO A 147 14.26 6.84 -11.53
C PRO A 147 13.70 5.73 -12.45
N ARG A 148 13.08 4.68 -11.92
CA ARG A 148 12.63 3.53 -12.75
C ARG A 148 11.47 3.89 -13.68
N LEU A 149 10.76 4.97 -13.37
CA LEU A 149 9.68 5.54 -14.20
C LEU A 149 10.17 6.74 -15.04
N ALA A 150 11.46 7.04 -15.00
CA ALA A 150 12.09 8.18 -15.67
C ALA A 150 11.93 8.23 -17.20
N PRO A 151 11.67 7.13 -17.97
CA PRO A 151 11.35 7.29 -19.39
C PRO A 151 10.11 8.17 -19.64
N ARG A 152 9.28 8.45 -18.62
CA ARG A 152 8.09 9.31 -18.74
C ARG A 152 8.03 10.53 -17.80
N LYS A 153 8.69 10.50 -16.63
CA LYS A 153 8.94 11.63 -15.70
C LYS A 153 9.73 11.09 -14.50
N PRO A 154 10.83 11.72 -14.04
CA PRO A 154 11.35 11.45 -12.71
C PRO A 154 10.31 11.80 -11.63
N ILE A 155 10.13 10.93 -10.64
CA ILE A 155 9.07 11.08 -9.65
C ILE A 155 9.68 11.06 -8.25
N ILE A 156 9.44 12.14 -7.50
CA ILE A 156 9.61 12.09 -6.05
C ILE A 156 8.32 11.55 -5.48
N ARG A 157 8.43 10.43 -4.75
CA ARG A 157 7.35 9.78 -4.03
C ARG A 157 7.53 10.01 -2.56
N SER A 158 6.52 10.57 -1.92
CA SER A 158 6.50 10.74 -0.46
C SER A 158 5.28 10.05 0.13
N THR A 159 5.40 9.56 1.35
CA THR A 159 4.28 8.94 2.08
C THR A 159 4.01 9.68 3.38
N GLY A 160 2.80 9.56 3.90
CA GLY A 160 2.36 10.21 5.12
C GLY A 160 0.90 9.94 5.40
N ILE A 161 0.31 10.76 6.26
CA ILE A 161 -1.12 10.78 6.54
C ILE A 161 -1.69 12.17 6.28
N ALA A 162 -2.90 12.23 5.74
CA ALA A 162 -3.59 13.49 5.50
C ALA A 162 -5.02 13.43 6.04
N ARG A 163 -5.47 14.55 6.62
CA ARG A 163 -6.86 14.74 7.01
C ARG A 163 -7.75 14.55 5.80
N ASN A 164 -8.97 14.04 5.97
CA ASN A 164 -9.92 13.83 4.88
C ASN A 164 -10.55 15.15 4.36
N VAL A 165 -9.70 16.05 3.88
CA VAL A 165 -10.03 17.33 3.26
C VAL A 165 -9.46 17.39 1.84
N GLY A 166 -9.98 18.29 1.02
CA GLY A 166 -9.44 18.53 -0.32
C GLY A 166 -7.98 18.97 -0.26
N MET A 167 -7.12 18.36 -1.07
CA MET A 167 -5.70 18.73 -1.17
C MET A 167 -5.35 19.42 -2.50
N SER A 168 -6.37 19.95 -3.18
CA SER A 168 -6.21 20.77 -4.38
C SER A 168 -5.36 21.99 -4.05
N GLY A 169 -4.26 22.18 -4.79
CA GLY A 169 -3.33 23.30 -4.57
C GLY A 169 -2.09 22.95 -3.73
N LEU A 170 -1.93 21.71 -3.26
CA LEU A 170 -0.68 21.28 -2.63
C LEU A 170 0.47 21.32 -3.64
N MET A 171 1.56 21.97 -3.27
CA MET A 171 2.77 22.13 -4.09
C MET A 171 3.94 21.37 -3.47
N CYS A 172 4.71 20.72 -4.33
CA CYS A 172 6.05 20.24 -3.97
C CYS A 172 7.05 21.37 -4.18
N GLN A 173 7.90 21.59 -3.18
CA GLN A 173 9.07 22.47 -3.23
C GLN A 173 10.31 21.59 -3.19
N LEU A 174 11.09 21.57 -4.27
CA LEU A 174 12.29 20.75 -4.42
C LEU A 174 13.53 21.57 -4.13
N TRP A 175 14.40 21.03 -3.29
CA TRP A 175 15.58 21.70 -2.76
C TRP A 175 16.85 21.00 -3.24
N TYR A 176 17.77 21.79 -3.80
CA TYR A 176 19.01 21.29 -4.39
C TYR A 176 20.22 21.77 -3.58
N ARG A 177 21.23 20.91 -3.43
CA ARG A 177 22.38 21.18 -2.56
C ARG A 177 23.28 22.26 -3.13
N ARG A 178 23.50 22.23 -4.45
CA ARG A 178 24.36 23.20 -5.17
C ARG A 178 23.68 24.53 -5.45
N TRP A 179 22.35 24.57 -5.29
CA TRP A 179 21.53 25.73 -5.57
C TRP A 179 20.70 26.07 -4.34
N SER A 180 21.35 26.36 -3.22
CA SER A 180 20.69 26.77 -1.97
C SER A 180 19.71 27.94 -2.16
N GLN A 181 19.80 28.68 -3.28
CA GLN A 181 18.91 29.77 -3.66
C GLN A 181 17.87 29.42 -4.75
N VAL A 182 17.89 28.21 -5.32
CA VAL A 182 16.94 27.80 -6.36
C VAL A 182 16.04 26.68 -5.84
N MET A 183 14.78 27.05 -5.60
CA MET A 183 13.69 26.14 -5.32
C MET A 183 12.90 25.89 -6.60
N VAL A 184 12.68 24.62 -6.94
CA VAL A 184 11.75 24.25 -8.03
C VAL A 184 10.41 23.89 -7.42
N THR A 185 9.34 24.49 -7.94
CA THR A 185 7.98 24.24 -7.45
C THR A 185 7.11 23.60 -8.52
N MET A 186 6.31 22.62 -8.11
CA MET A 186 5.38 21.92 -8.99
C MET A 186 4.16 21.42 -8.24
N GLN A 187 3.07 21.17 -8.97
CA GLN A 187 1.85 20.62 -8.40
C GLN A 187 2.13 19.22 -7.83
N ALA A 188 1.71 18.97 -6.59
CA ALA A 188 1.71 17.65 -6.00
C ALA A 188 0.46 16.88 -6.48
N HIS A 189 0.65 15.63 -6.90
CA HIS A 189 -0.45 14.69 -7.05
C HIS A 189 -0.58 13.86 -5.78
N VAL A 190 -1.74 13.91 -5.13
CA VAL A 190 -1.98 13.17 -3.88
C VAL A 190 -3.01 12.09 -4.11
N GLU A 191 -2.61 10.86 -3.82
CA GLU A 191 -3.46 9.69 -3.82
C GLU A 191 -3.72 9.25 -2.38
N ARG A 192 -4.98 9.01 -2.02
CA ARG A 192 -5.36 8.44 -0.72
C ARG A 192 -5.36 6.92 -0.82
N LEU A 193 -4.69 6.27 0.10
CA LEU A 193 -4.61 4.81 0.12
C LEU A 193 -5.90 4.25 0.74
N PRO A 194 -6.50 3.22 0.13
CA PRO A 194 -7.74 2.65 0.63
C PRO A 194 -7.50 1.89 1.93
N GLU A 195 -8.20 2.28 3.00
CA GLU A 195 -8.15 1.63 4.33
C GLU A 195 -9.51 1.05 4.77
N GLY A 196 -10.53 1.13 3.91
CA GLY A 196 -11.86 0.55 4.13
C GLY A 196 -12.78 1.31 5.09
N ASP A 197 -12.29 2.34 5.78
CA ASP A 197 -13.05 3.13 6.76
C ASP A 197 -12.67 4.61 6.69
N SER A 198 -13.63 5.54 6.76
CA SER A 198 -13.36 6.99 6.63
C SER A 198 -12.98 7.61 7.98
N ARG A 199 -11.75 7.32 8.45
CA ARG A 199 -11.14 7.98 9.62
C ARG A 199 -10.76 9.44 9.31
N ARG A 200 -10.48 10.22 10.36
CA ARG A 200 -10.13 11.65 10.23
C ARG A 200 -8.90 11.84 9.34
N TYR A 201 -7.93 10.95 9.47
CA TYR A 201 -6.73 10.85 8.66
C TYR A 201 -6.70 9.52 7.90
N GLN A 202 -6.10 9.55 6.72
CA GLN A 202 -5.82 8.37 5.89
C GLN A 202 -4.39 8.45 5.36
N ALA A 203 -3.77 7.30 5.12
CA ALA A 203 -2.47 7.27 4.47
C ALA A 203 -2.55 7.86 3.05
N VAL A 204 -1.49 8.54 2.64
CA VAL A 204 -1.39 9.18 1.33
C VAL A 204 -0.06 8.88 0.64
N LEU A 205 -0.12 8.72 -0.67
CA LEU A 205 1.04 8.74 -1.55
C LEU A 205 1.06 10.07 -2.31
N ILE A 206 2.15 10.82 -2.16
CA ILE A 206 2.35 12.11 -2.81
C ILE A 206 3.40 11.96 -3.90
N THR A 207 3.03 12.35 -5.11
CA THR A 207 3.86 12.23 -6.32
C THR A 207 4.15 13.62 -6.86
N CYS A 208 5.44 13.98 -6.92
CA CYS A 208 5.93 15.17 -7.59
C CYS A 208 6.56 14.75 -8.92
N SER A 209 5.85 14.99 -10.03
CA SER A 209 6.32 14.62 -11.37
C SER A 209 6.93 15.82 -12.07
N THR A 210 8.20 15.71 -12.48
CA THR A 210 8.90 16.76 -13.23
C THR A 210 8.82 16.53 -14.75
N SER A 211 8.41 17.55 -15.50
CA SER A 211 8.30 17.51 -16.97
C SER A 211 9.66 17.61 -17.68
N SER A 212 10.70 18.09 -16.99
CA SER A 212 12.07 18.20 -17.51
C SER A 212 12.92 17.04 -17.03
N LYS A 213 13.91 16.63 -17.86
CA LYS A 213 15.03 15.81 -17.39
C LYS A 213 15.63 16.52 -16.18
N VAL A 214 15.61 15.85 -15.04
CA VAL A 214 16.22 16.35 -13.81
C VAL A 214 17.72 16.18 -13.98
N GLU A 215 18.44 17.28 -14.21
CA GLU A 215 19.90 17.29 -14.33
C GLU A 215 20.58 16.95 -12.99
N GLU A 216 19.97 17.34 -11.88
CA GLU A 216 20.45 17.08 -10.51
C GLU A 216 19.31 16.54 -9.66
N ILE A 217 19.51 15.47 -8.90
CA ILE A 217 18.49 14.94 -7.99
C ILE A 217 18.36 15.89 -6.78
N PRO A 218 17.13 16.32 -6.39
CA PRO A 218 16.98 17.18 -5.22
C PRO A 218 17.40 16.45 -3.95
N SER A 219 18.07 17.16 -3.05
CA SER A 219 18.49 16.64 -1.75
C SER A 219 17.34 16.53 -0.75
N ALA A 220 16.32 17.37 -0.91
CA ALA A 220 15.15 17.38 -0.03
C ALA A 220 13.89 17.83 -0.78
N VAL A 221 12.73 17.50 -0.20
CA VAL A 221 11.42 17.97 -0.63
C VAL A 221 10.65 18.53 0.56
N SER A 222 9.91 19.61 0.33
CA SER A 222 8.89 20.10 1.26
C SER A 222 7.56 20.28 0.55
N PHE A 223 6.51 20.45 1.35
CA PHE A 223 5.14 20.61 0.87
C PHE A 223 4.55 21.92 1.38
N ALA A 224 3.89 22.66 0.51
CA ALA A 224 3.31 23.96 0.82
C ALA A 224 2.07 24.24 -0.03
N TRP A 225 1.21 25.17 0.40
CA TRP A 225 -0.04 25.52 -0.28
C TRP A 225 0.09 26.67 -1.29
N SER A 226 1.28 27.22 -1.45
CA SER A 226 1.60 28.19 -2.49
C SER A 226 3.06 28.03 -2.90
N HIS A 227 3.42 28.54 -4.08
CA HIS A 227 4.79 28.45 -4.59
C HIS A 227 5.83 29.01 -3.60
N CYS A 228 5.50 30.11 -2.92
CA CYS A 228 6.42 30.85 -2.04
C CYS A 228 6.12 30.71 -0.55
N ALA A 229 5.17 29.85 -0.15
CA ALA A 229 4.90 29.63 1.27
C ALA A 229 6.10 29.00 1.96
N GLN A 230 6.37 29.44 3.19
CA GLN A 230 7.41 28.85 4.02
C GLN A 230 7.03 27.43 4.41
N PRO A 231 7.81 26.41 4.05
CA PRO A 231 7.52 25.05 4.48
C PRO A 231 7.71 24.92 5.99
N ALA A 232 6.90 24.04 6.59
CA ALA A 232 7.01 23.70 8.00
C ALA A 232 8.02 22.57 8.29
N GLY A 233 8.44 21.82 7.26
CA GLY A 233 9.43 20.76 7.39
C GLY A 233 10.00 20.33 6.03
N PHE A 234 11.13 19.63 6.07
CA PHE A 234 11.84 19.12 4.90
C PHE A 234 12.12 17.63 5.08
N LEU A 235 11.77 16.85 4.07
CA LEU A 235 12.12 15.44 4.00
C LEU A 235 13.37 15.25 3.15
N PRO A 236 14.39 14.50 3.63
CA PRO A 236 15.51 14.14 2.79
C PRO A 236 15.02 13.16 1.70
N VAL A 237 15.51 13.36 0.48
CA VAL A 237 15.12 12.54 -0.67
C VAL A 237 16.10 11.38 -0.81
N ARG A 238 15.60 10.16 -0.64
CA ARG A 238 16.39 8.93 -0.79
C ARG A 238 16.35 8.45 -2.25
N VAL A 239 17.51 8.19 -2.83
CA VAL A 239 17.62 7.78 -4.23
C VAL A 239 17.44 6.27 -4.36
N LEU A 240 16.46 5.85 -5.14
CA LEU A 240 16.28 4.45 -5.54
C LEU A 240 17.18 4.09 -6.74
N PRO A 241 17.52 2.80 -6.92
CA PRO A 241 18.27 2.36 -8.09
C PRO A 241 17.51 2.61 -9.39
N SER A 242 18.24 2.90 -10.47
CA SER A 242 17.71 3.11 -11.82
C SER A 242 17.01 1.88 -12.41
N THR A 243 17.42 0.70 -11.98
CA THR A 243 16.86 -0.59 -12.39
C THR A 243 16.28 -1.33 -11.18
N PRO A 244 15.17 -2.07 -11.34
CA PRO A 244 14.68 -2.95 -10.29
C PRO A 244 15.76 -3.93 -9.83
N VAL A 245 15.84 -4.17 -8.51
CA VAL A 245 16.77 -5.14 -7.93
C VAL A 245 16.27 -6.56 -8.25
N ARG A 246 17.18 -7.44 -8.68
CA ARG A 246 16.90 -8.84 -9.06
C ARG A 246 17.87 -9.83 -8.43
N ASN A 247 17.92 -9.84 -7.10
CA ASN A 247 18.86 -10.66 -6.33
C ASN A 247 18.20 -11.85 -5.61
N GLY A 248 16.90 -12.07 -5.82
CA GLY A 248 16.13 -13.13 -5.17
C GLY A 248 15.96 -12.95 -3.66
N GLN A 249 16.30 -11.79 -3.11
CA GLN A 249 16.28 -11.54 -1.67
C GLN A 249 14.97 -10.90 -1.21
N PHE A 250 14.60 -11.20 0.03
CA PHE A 250 13.34 -10.80 0.67
C PHE A 250 13.61 -9.83 1.81
N ALA A 251 12.92 -8.69 1.78
CA ALA A 251 12.76 -7.82 2.93
C ALA A 251 11.37 -8.01 3.55
N VAL A 252 11.32 -8.10 4.86
CA VAL A 252 10.07 -8.21 5.63
C VAL A 252 9.73 -6.84 6.20
N CYS A 253 8.54 -6.35 5.88
CA CYS A 253 7.93 -5.13 6.42
C CYS A 253 7.01 -5.52 7.56
N MET A 254 7.49 -5.31 8.80
CA MET A 254 6.72 -5.63 9.98
C MET A 254 5.80 -4.46 10.37
N SER A 255 4.55 -4.76 10.72
CA SER A 255 3.61 -3.76 11.24
C SER A 255 4.18 -2.98 12.43
N PRO A 256 3.67 -1.75 12.68
CA PRO A 256 4.16 -0.96 13.80
C PRO A 256 4.01 -1.71 15.13
N LEU A 257 5.12 -1.94 15.85
CA LEU A 257 5.08 -2.40 17.24
C LEU A 257 4.33 -1.38 18.07
N HIS A 258 3.21 -1.77 18.65
CA HIS A 258 2.29 -0.89 19.35
C HIS A 258 1.90 -1.46 20.71
N SER A 259 1.01 -0.76 21.43
CA SER A 259 0.46 -1.21 22.73
C SER A 259 1.52 -1.64 23.75
N SER A 260 2.70 -1.02 23.73
CA SER A 260 3.83 -1.38 24.60
C SER A 260 4.26 -2.84 24.45
N TYR A 261 4.28 -3.35 23.22
CA TYR A 261 4.68 -4.71 22.87
C TYR A 261 5.92 -5.19 23.67
N ASP A 262 5.75 -6.27 24.43
CA ASP A 262 6.74 -6.75 25.42
C ASP A 262 6.87 -8.29 25.40
N ASN A 263 6.72 -8.90 24.23
CA ASN A 263 6.92 -10.34 24.06
C ASN A 263 8.25 -10.61 23.35
N VAL A 264 9.28 -10.97 24.12
CA VAL A 264 10.62 -11.26 23.58
C VAL A 264 10.63 -12.62 22.86
N ASP A 265 9.92 -13.61 23.39
CA ASP A 265 9.92 -14.98 22.85
C ASP A 265 9.24 -15.03 21.48
N GLU A 266 8.08 -14.37 21.36
CA GLU A 266 7.39 -14.23 20.06
C GLU A 266 8.27 -13.45 19.06
N ALA A 267 8.91 -12.36 19.48
CA ALA A 267 9.80 -11.61 18.59
C ALA A 267 10.96 -12.47 18.07
N VAL A 268 11.60 -13.28 18.93
CA VAL A 268 12.64 -14.22 18.53
C VAL A 268 12.07 -15.29 17.58
N GLN A 269 10.96 -15.92 17.95
CA GLN A 269 10.33 -16.96 17.15
C GLN A 269 9.97 -16.45 15.76
N THR A 270 9.33 -15.28 15.67
CA THR A 270 8.91 -14.70 14.40
C THR A 270 10.10 -14.31 13.53
N LEU A 271 11.13 -13.66 14.10
CA LEU A 271 12.32 -13.28 13.33
C LEU A 271 13.08 -14.50 12.80
N GLU A 272 13.31 -15.51 13.64
CA GLU A 272 14.05 -16.71 13.25
C GLU A 272 13.25 -17.60 12.30
N LEU A 273 11.93 -17.74 12.49
CA LEU A 273 11.10 -18.52 11.58
C LEU A 273 10.98 -17.87 10.19
N ASN A 274 10.81 -16.54 10.13
CA ASN A 274 10.85 -15.83 8.85
C ASN A 274 12.24 -15.95 8.17
N ARG A 275 13.34 -15.93 8.94
CA ARG A 275 14.69 -16.23 8.41
C ARG A 275 14.78 -17.63 7.81
N LEU A 276 14.27 -18.64 8.50
CA LEU A 276 14.23 -20.02 8.01
C LEU A 276 13.48 -20.14 6.67
N PHE A 277 12.40 -19.38 6.48
CA PHE A 277 11.66 -19.36 5.21
C PHE A 277 12.28 -18.48 4.12
N GLY A 278 13.32 -17.71 4.41
CA GLY A 278 14.11 -16.98 3.42
C GLY A 278 14.17 -15.46 3.58
N ALA A 279 13.74 -14.90 4.72
CA ALA A 279 13.91 -13.47 5.01
C ALA A 279 15.39 -13.08 5.08
N ASN A 280 15.78 -12.00 4.39
CA ASN A 280 17.14 -11.46 4.42
C ASN A 280 17.25 -10.20 5.28
N ARG A 281 16.18 -9.41 5.38
CA ARG A 281 16.16 -8.15 6.14
C ARG A 281 14.78 -7.94 6.73
N PHE A 282 14.75 -7.30 7.89
CA PHE A 282 13.52 -6.85 8.55
C PHE A 282 13.53 -5.33 8.65
N PHE A 283 12.39 -4.71 8.35
CA PHE A 283 12.07 -3.33 8.69
C PHE A 283 10.97 -3.38 9.74
N VAL A 284 11.34 -3.09 10.98
CA VAL A 284 10.44 -3.11 12.14
C VAL A 284 10.09 -1.69 12.49
N TYR A 285 8.83 -1.31 12.29
CA TYR A 285 8.35 0.02 12.66
C TYR A 285 8.00 0.02 14.14
N SER A 286 8.45 1.02 14.88
CA SER A 286 8.25 1.08 16.34
C SER A 286 7.42 2.30 16.69
N PHE A 287 6.17 2.05 17.08
CA PHE A 287 5.33 3.05 17.73
C PHE A 287 5.60 3.05 19.24
N ALA A 288 5.45 1.90 19.89
CA ALA A 288 5.74 1.67 21.30
C ALA A 288 6.08 0.19 21.55
N SER A 289 7.24 -0.06 22.17
CA SER A 289 7.67 -1.39 22.62
C SER A 289 8.40 -1.29 23.96
N SER A 290 8.55 -2.40 24.66
CA SER A 290 9.32 -2.45 25.90
C SER A 290 10.82 -2.26 25.65
N LYS A 291 11.55 -1.93 26.73
CA LYS A 291 13.02 -1.87 26.71
C LYS A 291 13.64 -3.24 26.37
N ARG A 292 13.00 -4.35 26.75
CA ARG A 292 13.49 -5.71 26.50
C ARG A 292 13.47 -6.03 25.01
N VAL A 293 12.32 -5.78 24.35
CA VAL A 293 12.18 -5.97 22.90
C VAL A 293 13.09 -5.00 22.15
N ALA A 294 13.16 -3.73 22.55
CA ALA A 294 14.08 -2.78 21.92
C ALA A 294 15.55 -3.23 22.03
N SER A 295 15.96 -3.76 23.19
CA SER A 295 17.31 -4.29 23.41
C SER A 295 17.58 -5.55 22.58
N LEU A 296 16.58 -6.45 22.45
CA LEU A 296 16.66 -7.62 21.58
C LEU A 296 16.94 -7.20 20.13
N LEU A 297 16.13 -6.30 19.58
CA LEU A 297 16.24 -5.85 18.19
C LEU A 297 17.56 -5.08 17.93
N ALA A 298 18.10 -4.40 18.96
CA ALA A 298 19.39 -3.71 18.91
C ALA A 298 20.60 -4.63 19.20
N SER A 299 20.38 -5.89 19.60
CA SER A 299 21.46 -6.82 19.92
C SER A 299 22.33 -7.11 18.68
N LYS A 300 23.60 -7.48 18.90
CA LYS A 300 24.54 -7.81 17.82
C LYS A 300 24.01 -8.89 16.86
N HIS A 301 23.21 -9.83 17.36
CA HIS A 301 22.63 -10.92 16.56
C HIS A 301 21.58 -10.42 15.55
N TYR A 302 20.75 -9.45 15.94
CA TYR A 302 19.66 -8.94 15.11
C TYR A 302 20.00 -7.65 14.38
N ALA A 303 20.85 -6.77 14.94
CA ALA A 303 21.17 -5.47 14.36
C ALA A 303 21.73 -5.53 12.92
N LYS A 304 22.35 -6.66 12.54
CA LYS A 304 22.86 -6.89 11.17
C LYS A 304 21.76 -7.09 10.13
N ASP A 305 20.57 -7.55 10.53
CA ASP A 305 19.48 -7.91 9.61
C ASP A 305 18.16 -7.17 9.93
N VAL A 306 18.07 -6.51 11.08
CA VAL A 306 16.90 -5.74 11.51
C VAL A 306 17.20 -4.25 11.41
N THR A 307 16.26 -3.50 10.83
CA THR A 307 16.23 -2.03 10.89
C THR A 307 15.02 -1.64 11.72
N VAL A 308 15.25 -1.05 12.89
CA VAL A 308 14.15 -0.48 13.68
C VAL A 308 13.93 0.97 13.21
N LEU A 309 12.70 1.30 12.86
CA LEU A 309 12.29 2.61 12.35
C LEU A 309 11.28 3.24 13.32
N PRO A 310 11.61 4.36 13.99
CA PRO A 310 10.63 5.11 14.76
C PRO A 310 9.42 5.50 13.90
N PHE A 311 8.21 5.21 14.37
CA PHE A 311 6.98 5.41 13.61
C PHE A 311 5.83 5.82 14.54
N GLN A 312 5.76 7.11 14.83
CA GLN A 312 4.79 7.67 15.77
C GLN A 312 3.97 8.76 15.07
N PRO A 313 2.83 8.42 14.44
CA PRO A 313 1.95 9.41 13.87
C PRO A 313 1.41 10.33 14.98
N PRO A 314 1.51 11.67 14.85
CA PRO A 314 1.18 12.62 15.91
C PRO A 314 -0.33 12.95 15.94
N VAL A 315 -1.13 11.88 15.91
CA VAL A 315 -2.61 11.87 15.96
C VAL A 315 -3.06 10.72 16.85
N ASN A 316 -4.34 10.69 17.21
CA ASN A 316 -4.88 9.58 18.00
C ASN A 316 -4.90 8.29 17.17
N VAL A 317 -4.17 7.28 17.63
CA VAL A 317 -4.12 5.92 17.08
C VAL A 317 -4.89 4.94 17.96
N ASP A 318 -5.09 3.71 17.52
CA ASP A 318 -5.70 2.65 18.32
C ASP A 318 -5.03 2.48 19.70
N ARG A 319 -5.81 2.28 20.76
CA ARG A 319 -5.34 2.08 22.14
C ARG A 319 -6.22 1.07 22.86
N TRP A 320 -5.63 0.28 23.75
CA TRP A 320 -6.36 -0.65 24.60
C TRP A 320 -5.95 -0.50 26.09
N PRO A 321 -6.92 -0.38 27.01
CA PRO A 321 -8.34 -0.10 26.76
C PRO A 321 -8.53 1.31 26.17
N GLN A 322 -9.55 1.50 25.33
CA GLN A 322 -9.85 2.79 24.72
C GLN A 322 -10.62 3.69 25.70
N PRO A 323 -10.15 4.90 26.04
CA PRO A 323 -10.90 5.81 26.89
C PRO A 323 -12.23 6.24 26.25
N SER A 324 -13.25 6.52 27.07
CA SER A 324 -14.61 6.85 26.62
C SER A 324 -14.70 8.08 25.69
N ASN A 325 -13.80 9.06 25.84
CA ASN A 325 -13.73 10.28 25.01
C ASN A 325 -12.56 10.25 24.02
N TYR A 326 -12.09 9.07 23.62
CA TYR A 326 -10.98 8.92 22.70
C TYR A 326 -11.47 8.49 21.32
N THR A 327 -11.23 9.32 20.32
CA THR A 327 -11.53 8.97 18.92
C THR A 327 -10.25 8.61 18.20
N VAL A 328 -10.17 7.39 17.70
CA VAL A 328 -9.09 6.95 16.80
C VAL A 328 -9.20 7.74 15.49
N GLU A 329 -8.16 8.50 15.19
CA GLU A 329 -8.07 9.43 14.06
C GLU A 329 -7.43 8.82 12.82
N VAL A 330 -6.62 7.78 12.97
CA VAL A 330 -6.01 7.02 11.86
C VAL A 330 -6.07 5.53 12.17
N LYS A 331 -6.35 4.70 11.17
CA LYS A 331 -6.52 3.26 11.33
C LYS A 331 -5.18 2.55 11.49
N HIS A 332 -5.10 1.54 12.36
CA HIS A 332 -3.96 0.63 12.51
C HIS A 332 -2.63 1.37 12.55
N PHE A 333 -2.53 2.42 13.37
CA PHE A 333 -1.29 3.19 13.54
C PHE A 333 -0.71 3.76 12.23
N ALA A 334 -1.53 4.01 11.20
CA ALA A 334 -1.11 4.41 9.85
C ALA A 334 -0.29 3.34 9.10
N GLN A 335 -0.62 2.05 9.28
CA GLN A 335 0.05 0.91 8.64
C GLN A 335 0.20 1.06 7.13
N MET A 336 -0.78 1.63 6.41
CA MET A 336 -0.65 1.83 4.97
C MET A 336 0.46 2.84 4.59
N ALA A 337 0.65 3.89 5.40
CA ALA A 337 1.75 4.84 5.20
C ALA A 337 3.11 4.17 5.48
N MET A 338 3.16 3.33 6.54
CA MET A 338 4.31 2.49 6.86
C MET A 338 4.66 1.57 5.69
N LEU A 339 3.68 0.82 5.15
CA LEU A 339 3.90 -0.13 4.07
C LEU A 339 4.49 0.55 2.83
N GLN A 340 4.04 1.77 2.50
CA GLN A 340 4.65 2.54 1.41
C GLN A 340 6.10 2.91 1.70
N ASP A 341 6.43 3.36 2.91
CA ASP A 341 7.83 3.64 3.28
C ASP A 341 8.68 2.36 3.18
N CYS A 342 8.16 1.25 3.70
CA CYS A 342 8.89 -0.01 3.72
C CYS A 342 9.13 -0.57 2.32
N VAL A 343 8.12 -0.60 1.47
CA VAL A 343 8.26 -1.05 0.07
C VAL A 343 9.31 -0.23 -0.66
N MET A 344 9.32 1.08 -0.46
CA MET A 344 10.30 1.96 -1.11
C MET A 344 11.71 1.67 -0.59
N ARG A 345 11.91 1.50 0.72
CA ARG A 345 13.20 1.08 1.32
C ARG A 345 13.64 -0.30 0.87
N ALA A 346 12.72 -1.26 0.83
CA ALA A 346 12.97 -2.62 0.39
C ALA A 346 13.43 -2.62 -1.07
N SER A 347 12.71 -1.91 -1.94
CA SER A 347 13.01 -1.84 -3.37
C SER A 347 14.36 -1.18 -3.71
N ALA A 348 15.01 -0.55 -2.73
CA ALA A 348 16.36 -0.03 -2.89
C ALA A 348 17.44 -1.13 -2.90
N LYS A 349 17.17 -2.30 -2.29
CA LYS A 349 18.18 -3.35 -2.07
C LYS A 349 17.68 -4.80 -2.22
N TYR A 350 16.37 -5.03 -2.25
CA TYR A 350 15.77 -6.35 -2.24
C TYR A 350 14.79 -6.48 -3.41
N GLU A 351 14.67 -7.69 -3.95
CA GLU A 351 13.75 -7.98 -5.05
C GLU A 351 12.30 -8.11 -4.56
N PHE A 352 12.10 -8.68 -3.37
CA PHE A 352 10.78 -8.93 -2.80
C PHE A 352 10.58 -8.22 -1.47
N ALA A 353 9.36 -7.72 -1.25
CA ALA A 353 8.89 -7.24 0.04
C ALA A 353 7.76 -8.17 0.53
N VAL A 354 7.83 -8.61 1.78
CA VAL A 354 6.83 -9.44 2.45
C VAL A 354 6.20 -8.60 3.55
N PHE A 355 4.88 -8.54 3.61
CA PHE A 355 4.15 -7.82 4.65
C PHE A 355 3.64 -8.83 5.66
N THR A 356 3.94 -8.61 6.94
CA THR A 356 3.56 -9.51 8.04
C THR A 356 3.57 -8.73 9.36
N ASP A 357 2.92 -9.27 10.37
CA ASP A 357 2.94 -8.74 11.73
C ASP A 357 3.84 -9.59 12.65
N MET A 358 4.05 -9.17 13.91
CA MET A 358 4.90 -9.92 14.86
C MET A 358 4.32 -11.28 15.25
N ASN A 359 3.01 -11.46 15.11
CA ASN A 359 2.27 -12.68 15.41
C ASN A 359 1.87 -13.45 14.14
N GLU A 360 2.37 -13.07 12.96
CA GLU A 360 2.03 -13.70 11.69
C GLU A 360 3.28 -14.27 11.00
N VAL A 361 3.08 -15.35 10.25
CA VAL A 361 4.14 -15.95 9.43
C VAL A 361 3.60 -16.55 8.13
N VAL A 362 4.32 -16.31 7.04
CA VAL A 362 4.02 -16.89 5.73
C VAL A 362 4.65 -18.28 5.62
N VAL A 363 3.81 -19.33 5.68
CA VAL A 363 4.25 -20.72 5.61
C VAL A 363 3.99 -21.32 4.21
N PRO A 364 5.03 -21.80 3.49
CA PRO A 364 4.84 -22.56 2.26
C PRO A 364 4.23 -23.94 2.54
N ARG A 365 2.96 -24.16 2.16
CA ARG A 365 2.24 -25.44 2.44
C ARG A 365 2.18 -26.44 1.28
N SER A 366 2.42 -26.02 0.04
CA SER A 366 2.27 -26.93 -1.11
C SER A 366 3.45 -27.90 -1.21
N LYS A 367 3.18 -29.15 -1.63
CA LYS A 367 4.22 -30.17 -1.83
C LYS A 367 5.35 -29.63 -2.73
N GLY A 368 6.59 -29.76 -2.25
CA GLY A 368 7.79 -29.30 -2.97
C GLY A 368 8.13 -27.82 -2.78
N LEU A 369 7.39 -27.07 -1.95
CA LEU A 369 7.76 -25.71 -1.55
C LEU A 369 8.32 -25.73 -0.13
N SER A 370 9.58 -25.36 0.04
CA SER A 370 10.25 -25.37 1.36
C SER A 370 10.48 -23.97 1.93
N ASN A 371 10.47 -22.95 1.08
CA ASN A 371 10.81 -21.56 1.42
C ASN A 371 10.11 -20.60 0.45
N TRP A 372 10.20 -19.30 0.71
CA TRP A 372 9.57 -18.27 -0.12
C TRP A 372 10.15 -18.17 -1.53
N ARG A 373 11.43 -18.53 -1.71
CA ARG A 373 12.05 -18.57 -3.06
C ARG A 373 11.39 -19.64 -3.94
N ASP A 374 11.09 -20.80 -3.38
CA ASP A 374 10.33 -21.84 -4.10
C ASP A 374 8.91 -21.36 -4.42
N LEU A 375 8.25 -20.69 -3.47
CA LEU A 375 6.92 -20.10 -3.66
C LEU A 375 6.90 -19.10 -4.83
N VAL A 376 7.81 -18.13 -4.83
CA VAL A 376 7.92 -17.13 -5.90
C VAL A 376 8.24 -17.80 -7.24
N ARG A 377 9.20 -18.74 -7.28
CA ARG A 377 9.53 -19.46 -8.52
C ARG A 377 8.33 -20.22 -9.09
N ALA A 378 7.52 -20.83 -8.23
CA ALA A 378 6.35 -21.59 -8.62
C ALA A 378 5.15 -20.72 -9.03
N ARG A 379 5.02 -19.50 -8.48
CA ARG A 379 3.81 -18.67 -8.61
C ARG A 379 4.01 -17.36 -9.38
N MET A 380 5.25 -16.93 -9.62
CA MET A 380 5.59 -15.67 -10.29
C MET A 380 6.55 -15.87 -11.48
N SER A 381 6.56 -17.06 -12.10
CA SER A 381 7.51 -17.42 -13.17
C SER A 381 7.33 -16.67 -14.48
N ASP A 382 6.18 -16.03 -14.70
CA ASP A 382 5.81 -15.43 -15.98
C ASP A 382 6.28 -13.98 -16.17
N ASN A 383 6.97 -13.40 -15.18
CA ASN A 383 7.37 -11.98 -15.11
C ASN A 383 6.20 -10.97 -15.28
N LYS A 384 4.93 -11.43 -15.24
CA LYS A 384 3.73 -10.59 -15.29
C LYS A 384 3.08 -10.45 -13.93
N THR A 385 3.37 -11.37 -13.03
CA THR A 385 2.87 -11.35 -11.65
C THR A 385 3.69 -10.36 -10.82
N ALA A 386 3.06 -9.30 -10.33
CA ALA A 386 3.71 -8.26 -9.54
C ALA A 386 3.77 -8.56 -8.03
N GLY A 387 2.96 -9.52 -7.55
CA GLY A 387 2.93 -9.92 -6.15
C GLY A 387 1.97 -11.08 -5.90
N LEU A 388 2.03 -11.64 -4.70
CA LEU A 388 1.15 -12.71 -4.23
C LEU A 388 0.31 -12.17 -3.07
N SER A 389 -1.00 -12.38 -3.15
CA SER A 389 -1.90 -12.24 -2.00
C SER A 389 -2.10 -13.60 -1.38
N LEU A 390 -1.92 -13.70 -0.08
CA LEU A 390 -2.00 -14.96 0.66
C LEU A 390 -3.28 -14.98 1.48
N GLN A 391 -3.88 -16.15 1.61
CA GLN A 391 -5.00 -16.36 2.52
C GLN A 391 -4.44 -16.57 3.93
N HIS A 392 -4.89 -15.77 4.89
CA HIS A 392 -4.55 -15.97 6.30
C HIS A 392 -5.40 -17.10 6.91
N ALA A 393 -4.86 -17.72 7.96
CA ALA A 393 -5.56 -18.64 8.84
C ALA A 393 -5.14 -18.30 10.27
N ASP A 394 -6.11 -18.03 11.13
CA ASP A 394 -5.86 -17.59 12.50
C ASP A 394 -5.78 -18.80 13.43
N PHE A 395 -4.79 -18.77 14.33
CA PHE A 395 -4.60 -19.80 15.35
C PHE A 395 -4.64 -19.15 16.72
N TRP A 396 -5.77 -19.33 17.41
CA TRP A 396 -5.99 -18.77 18.75
C TRP A 396 -5.28 -19.63 19.78
N LEU A 397 -4.18 -19.12 20.33
CA LEU A 397 -3.37 -19.84 21.32
C LEU A 397 -4.09 -19.98 22.67
N GLU A 398 -5.14 -19.19 22.93
CA GLU A 398 -5.95 -19.32 24.14
C GLU A 398 -6.98 -20.44 24.06
N TRP A 399 -7.18 -21.03 22.88
CA TRP A 399 -8.17 -22.10 22.71
C TRP A 399 -7.54 -23.45 23.06
N PRO A 400 -8.32 -24.40 23.62
CA PRO A 400 -7.86 -25.76 23.82
C PRO A 400 -7.34 -26.33 22.50
N ALA A 401 -6.23 -27.06 22.56
CA ALA A 401 -5.78 -27.82 21.40
C ALA A 401 -6.92 -28.74 20.92
N ASP A 402 -7.05 -28.89 19.61
CA ASP A 402 -7.93 -29.92 19.04
C ASP A 402 -7.51 -31.27 19.66
N SER A 403 -8.48 -32.06 20.09
CA SER A 403 -8.21 -33.42 20.56
C SER A 403 -7.57 -34.21 19.43
N GLU A 404 -6.35 -34.72 19.65
CA GLU A 404 -5.56 -35.49 18.68
C GLU A 404 -6.32 -36.67 18.05
#